data_AF-A0AA39T1W0-F1
#
_entry.id   AF-A0AA39T1W0-F1
#
_cell.length_a   1.000
_cell.length_b   1.000
_cell.length_c   1.000
_cell.angle_alpha   90.00
_cell.angle_beta   90.00
_cell.angle_gamma   90.00
#
_symmetry.space_group_name_H-M   'P 1'
#
loop_
_entity.id
_entity.type
_entity.pdbx_description
1 polymer ?
#
loop_
_entity_poly.entity_id
_entity_poly.type
_entity_poly.pdbx_seq_one_letter_code
_entity_poly.pdbx_strand_id
1 'polypeptide(L)'
;MANTTASAAASADTRPRKIIAGADGFGAELKDALISHLQSLNIEVEDLGTSDYYSVGAEVGRRVSAAESDSGTRGLVACGTGVGVGIFANKFPGVFAATCLTAADALNARSINNCNVLAVSGMSTSKDSAVEILNAWLDTPFKAPCPASNSKPWEDNLSCFLDNSMKEMPKIGKEESKFDSSCSICCLVKNRELNPIDMIPGGSMKIVRESPTSAIVRFKAGSVEPAHHHTFGHDLVVMEGRKSVWNLSKGEKFDLGVGDYLFTPAGDVHRVKYYEDTEFFIKWDGHWDMFFDEDLETAKSEIDKGSA
;
A
#
# COMPACT_ATOMS: atom_id res chain seq x y z
N MET A 1 24.99 51.19 27.44
CA MET A 1 24.25 51.06 26.16
C MET A 1 24.92 49.98 25.34
N ALA A 2 24.30 48.82 25.21
CA ALA A 2 24.58 47.86 24.15
C ALA A 2 23.27 47.09 23.95
N ASN A 3 22.63 47.36 22.82
CA ASN A 3 21.28 46.95 22.49
C ASN A 3 21.34 45.56 21.85
N THR A 4 20.85 44.53 22.54
CA THR A 4 20.82 43.16 22.02
C THR A 4 19.59 42.99 21.14
N THR A 5 19.75 43.18 19.82
CA THR A 5 18.76 42.73 18.83
C THR A 5 19.15 41.33 18.37
N ALA A 6 18.63 40.32 19.04
CA ALA A 6 18.66 38.96 18.53
C ALA A 6 17.68 38.89 17.35
N SER A 7 18.26 38.74 16.15
CA SER A 7 17.63 38.73 14.84
C SER A 7 16.50 37.69 14.73
N ALA A 8 15.31 38.16 14.39
CA ALA A 8 14.14 37.40 13.96
C ALA A 8 14.31 36.83 12.55
N ALA A 9 15.17 35.80 12.41
CA ALA A 9 15.35 35.09 11.14
C ALA A 9 15.45 33.59 11.38
N ALA A 10 14.35 32.97 11.81
CA ALA A 10 14.15 31.53 11.70
C ALA A 10 13.20 31.27 10.51
N SER A 11 13.80 31.01 9.35
CA SER A 11 13.31 30.21 8.21
C SER A 11 11.81 30.26 7.86
N ALA A 12 11.46 31.08 6.86
CA ALA A 12 10.16 31.07 6.19
C ALA A 12 9.88 29.78 5.36
N ASP A 13 10.85 28.87 5.21
CA ASP A 13 10.82 27.75 4.26
C ASP A 13 10.33 26.41 4.86
N THR A 14 9.82 26.42 6.10
CA THR A 14 9.35 25.21 6.81
C THR A 14 7.83 25.15 6.97
N ARG A 15 7.11 26.20 6.54
CA ARG A 15 5.65 26.26 6.65
C ARG A 15 4.99 25.41 5.57
N PRO A 16 3.83 24.78 5.86
CA PRO A 16 3.08 24.06 4.85
C PRO A 16 2.62 25.02 3.75
N ARG A 17 2.66 24.53 2.50
CA ARG A 17 2.19 25.31 1.35
C ARG A 17 0.66 25.25 1.23
N LYS A 18 0.07 24.16 1.71
CA LYS A 18 -1.36 23.88 1.62
C LYS A 18 -1.91 23.23 2.89
N ILE A 19 -3.06 23.70 3.34
CA ILE A 19 -3.83 23.12 4.44
C ILE A 19 -5.19 22.61 3.92
N ILE A 20 -5.51 21.36 4.24
CA ILE A 20 -6.84 20.79 4.00
C ILE A 20 -7.63 20.90 5.31
N ALA A 21 -8.70 21.69 5.29
CA ALA A 21 -9.46 22.04 6.47
C ALA A 21 -10.85 21.41 6.47
N GLY A 22 -11.36 21.02 7.63
CA GLY A 22 -12.74 20.56 7.77
C GLY A 22 -13.19 20.50 9.22
N ALA A 23 -14.51 20.52 9.45
CA ALA A 23 -15.04 20.49 10.81
C ALA A 23 -16.37 19.75 10.93
N ASP A 24 -16.75 19.41 12.17
CA ASP A 24 -18.16 19.16 12.49
C ASP A 24 -18.87 20.47 12.89
N GLY A 25 -20.18 20.37 13.18
CA GLY A 25 -20.98 21.53 13.55
C GLY A 25 -20.48 22.28 14.79
N PHE A 26 -19.84 21.58 15.74
CA PHE A 26 -19.29 22.21 16.94
C PHE A 26 -17.93 22.89 16.69
N GLY A 27 -17.19 22.45 15.68
CA GLY A 27 -15.89 23.02 15.30
C GLY A 27 -15.92 24.07 14.19
N ALA A 28 -17.07 24.25 13.51
CA ALA A 28 -17.17 25.04 12.28
C ALA A 28 -16.68 26.49 12.45
N GLU A 29 -17.19 27.22 13.44
CA GLU A 29 -16.77 28.61 13.68
C GLU A 29 -15.28 28.76 13.98
N LEU A 30 -14.70 27.79 14.69
CA LEU A 30 -13.28 27.81 15.04
C LEU A 30 -12.43 27.53 13.81
N LYS A 31 -12.83 26.54 12.99
CA LYS A 31 -12.20 26.24 11.70
C LYS A 31 -12.21 27.48 10.80
N ASP A 32 -13.34 28.15 10.63
CA ASP A 32 -13.45 29.34 9.76
C ASP A 32 -12.53 30.50 10.21
N ALA A 33 -12.41 30.72 11.52
CA ALA A 33 -11.47 31.71 12.07
C ALA A 33 -10.01 31.35 11.75
N LEU A 34 -9.64 30.07 11.88
CA LEU A 34 -8.30 29.59 11.55
C LEU A 34 -8.01 29.62 10.05
N ILE A 35 -8.99 29.32 9.20
CA ILE A 35 -8.86 29.48 7.74
C ILE A 35 -8.58 30.93 7.38
N SER A 36 -9.31 31.88 7.98
CA SER A 36 -9.08 33.31 7.77
C SER A 36 -7.65 33.72 8.17
N HIS A 37 -7.15 33.19 9.29
CA HIS A 37 -5.78 33.42 9.73
C HIS A 37 -4.75 32.81 8.77
N LEU A 38 -4.94 31.57 8.31
CA LEU A 38 -4.06 30.91 7.33
C LEU A 38 -3.97 31.70 6.02
N GLN A 39 -5.10 32.19 5.53
CA GLN A 39 -5.16 33.03 4.33
C GLN A 39 -4.39 34.35 4.52
N SER A 40 -4.46 34.96 5.72
CA SER A 40 -3.66 36.16 6.04
C SER A 40 -2.15 35.91 6.01
N LEU A 41 -1.73 34.65 6.20
CA LEU A 41 -0.33 34.21 6.09
C LEU A 41 0.04 33.76 4.66
N ASN A 42 -0.85 33.92 3.68
CA ASN A 42 -0.71 33.45 2.29
C ASN A 42 -0.52 31.92 2.16
N ILE A 43 -1.13 31.14 3.05
CA ILE A 43 -1.15 29.67 2.95
C ILE A 43 -2.39 29.25 2.16
N GLU A 44 -2.23 28.39 1.15
CA GLU A 44 -3.38 27.84 0.41
C GLU A 44 -4.24 27.00 1.35
N VAL A 45 -5.56 27.23 1.33
CA VAL A 45 -6.50 26.43 2.12
C VAL A 45 -7.54 25.81 1.22
N GLU A 46 -7.70 24.50 1.34
CA GLU A 46 -8.78 23.73 0.76
C GLU A 46 -9.79 23.40 1.85
N ASP A 47 -10.90 24.13 1.89
CA ASP A 47 -11.96 23.94 2.87
C ASP A 47 -12.97 22.89 2.39
N LEU A 48 -13.05 21.77 3.10
CA LEU A 48 -14.02 20.70 2.87
C LEU A 48 -15.38 20.99 3.50
N GLY A 49 -15.50 22.11 4.22
CA GLY A 49 -16.72 22.55 4.87
C GLY A 49 -17.00 21.84 6.18
N THR A 50 -18.28 21.67 6.46
CA THR A 50 -18.78 21.10 7.71
C THR A 50 -19.59 19.83 7.44
N SER A 51 -19.26 18.73 8.09
CA SER A 51 -20.01 17.47 7.99
C SER A 51 -19.94 16.68 9.31
N ASP A 52 -20.42 15.43 9.31
CA ASP A 52 -20.21 14.55 10.46
C ASP A 52 -18.72 14.38 10.77
N TYR A 53 -18.38 14.38 12.06
CA TYR A 53 -17.00 14.38 12.56
C TYR A 53 -16.16 13.19 12.04
N TYR A 54 -16.78 12.02 11.85
CA TYR A 54 -16.10 10.84 11.31
C TYR A 54 -15.86 10.94 9.81
N SER A 55 -16.80 11.53 9.05
CA SER A 55 -16.69 11.73 7.60
C SER A 55 -15.64 12.77 7.26
N VAL A 56 -15.68 13.95 7.91
CA VAL A 56 -14.75 15.04 7.62
C VAL A 56 -13.33 14.72 8.10
N GLY A 57 -13.19 14.10 9.28
CA GLY A 57 -11.89 13.65 9.78
C GLY A 57 -11.25 12.64 8.83
N ALA A 58 -12.04 11.69 8.33
CA ALA A 58 -11.57 10.72 7.36
C ALA A 58 -11.21 11.34 6.01
N GLU A 59 -11.98 12.31 5.52
CA GLU A 59 -11.68 12.99 4.26
C GLU A 59 -10.37 13.79 4.33
N VAL A 60 -10.16 14.57 5.40
CA VAL A 60 -8.90 15.30 5.61
C VAL A 60 -7.73 14.31 5.70
N GLY A 61 -7.88 13.25 6.50
CA GLY A 61 -6.86 12.20 6.62
C GLY A 61 -6.52 11.57 5.27
N ARG A 62 -7.52 11.23 4.46
CA ARG A 62 -7.32 10.64 3.13
C ARG A 62 -6.52 11.56 2.21
N ARG A 63 -6.86 12.85 2.13
CA ARG A 63 -6.18 13.77 1.24
C ARG A 63 -4.76 14.09 1.70
N VAL A 64 -4.53 14.19 3.02
CA VAL A 64 -3.17 14.35 3.57
C VAL A 64 -2.33 13.10 3.32
N SER A 65 -2.90 11.90 3.46
CA SER A 65 -2.24 10.62 3.17
C SER A 65 -1.87 10.46 1.69
N ALA A 66 -2.73 10.92 0.79
CA ALA A 66 -2.54 10.83 -0.66
C ALA A 66 -1.63 11.92 -1.23
N ALA A 67 -1.28 12.95 -0.44
CA ALA A 67 -0.43 14.03 -0.90
C ALA A 67 1.02 13.56 -1.12
N GLU A 68 1.68 14.08 -2.16
CA GLU A 68 3.10 13.81 -2.38
C GLU A 68 3.93 14.31 -1.19
N SER A 69 4.97 13.56 -0.81
CA SER A 69 5.75 13.84 0.41
C SER A 69 6.37 15.24 0.44
N ASP A 70 6.71 15.80 -0.73
CA ASP A 70 7.31 17.12 -0.87
C ASP A 70 6.30 18.25 -1.12
N SER A 71 5.00 17.94 -1.20
CA SER A 71 3.95 18.93 -1.44
C SER A 71 3.78 19.94 -0.31
N GLY A 72 4.24 19.60 0.90
CA GLY A 72 4.03 20.41 2.10
C GLY A 72 2.55 20.49 2.51
N THR A 73 1.72 19.54 2.06
CA THR A 73 0.30 19.46 2.42
C THR A 73 0.14 18.97 3.86
N ARG A 74 -0.66 19.69 4.66
CA ARG A 74 -1.04 19.26 6.01
C ARG A 74 -2.55 19.45 6.23
N GLY A 75 -3.08 18.94 7.33
CA GLY A 75 -4.51 19.02 7.65
C GLY A 75 -4.83 19.88 8.88
N LEU A 76 -6.03 20.44 8.90
CA LEU A 76 -6.66 21.10 10.04
C LEU A 76 -8.06 20.53 10.22
N VAL A 77 -8.37 20.02 11.41
CA VAL A 77 -9.70 19.53 11.75
C VAL A 77 -10.22 20.13 13.04
N ALA A 78 -11.52 20.39 13.11
CA ALA A 78 -12.16 20.90 14.33
C ALA A 78 -13.43 20.12 14.65
N CYS A 79 -13.60 19.76 15.93
CA CYS A 79 -14.89 19.31 16.44
C CYS A 79 -15.10 19.76 17.88
N GLY A 80 -16.18 19.31 18.53
CA GLY A 80 -16.48 19.68 19.92
C GLY A 80 -15.27 19.57 20.86
N THR A 81 -14.57 18.42 20.87
CA THR A 81 -13.36 18.19 21.68
C THR A 81 -12.05 18.16 20.89
N GLY A 82 -12.13 18.17 19.55
CA GLY A 82 -11.00 17.91 18.65
C GLY A 82 -10.56 16.43 18.60
N VAL A 83 -10.98 15.58 19.54
CA VAL A 83 -10.52 14.17 19.62
C VAL A 83 -11.14 13.32 18.53
N GLY A 84 -12.45 13.43 18.32
CA GLY A 84 -13.20 12.59 17.39
C GLY A 84 -12.65 12.69 15.96
N VAL A 85 -12.57 13.91 15.42
CA VAL A 85 -12.00 14.15 14.08
C VAL A 85 -10.56 13.67 13.95
N GLY A 86 -9.75 13.82 15.02
CA GLY A 86 -8.37 13.34 15.05
C GLY A 86 -8.26 11.82 14.97
N ILE A 87 -9.14 11.08 15.66
CA ILE A 87 -9.19 9.61 15.59
C ILE A 87 -9.45 9.13 14.15
N PHE A 88 -10.40 9.77 13.44
CA PHE A 88 -10.75 9.36 12.07
C PHE A 88 -9.70 9.79 11.05
N ALA A 89 -9.06 10.95 11.22
CA ALA A 89 -7.93 11.36 10.38
C ALA A 89 -6.75 10.35 10.49
N ASN A 90 -6.45 9.88 11.70
CA ASN A 90 -5.38 8.90 11.97
C ASN A 90 -5.62 7.49 11.39
N LYS A 91 -6.78 7.22 10.76
CA LYS A 91 -7.02 5.93 10.08
C LYS A 91 -6.26 5.78 8.77
N PHE A 92 -5.72 6.86 8.23
CA PHE A 92 -5.07 6.86 6.92
C PHE A 92 -3.55 6.76 7.06
N PRO A 93 -2.87 5.93 6.25
CA PRO A 93 -1.43 5.73 6.34
C PRO A 93 -0.64 7.05 6.24
N GLY A 94 0.33 7.23 7.13
CA GLY A 94 1.17 8.43 7.12
C GLY A 94 0.49 9.68 7.68
N VAL A 95 -0.74 9.58 8.20
CA VAL A 95 -1.39 10.66 8.93
C VAL A 95 -1.05 10.55 10.42
N PHE A 96 -0.56 11.65 10.96
CA PHE A 96 -0.29 11.85 12.38
C PHE A 96 -1.06 13.08 12.84
N ALA A 97 -2.32 12.87 13.20
CA ALA A 97 -3.21 13.87 13.74
C ALA A 97 -3.06 13.97 15.27
N ALA A 98 -2.92 15.19 15.77
CA ALA A 98 -2.83 15.47 17.21
C ALA A 98 -3.87 16.52 17.62
N THR A 99 -4.60 16.23 18.69
CA THR A 99 -5.50 17.20 19.32
C THR A 99 -4.69 18.09 20.26
N CYS A 100 -4.74 19.40 20.04
CA CYS A 100 -4.00 20.38 20.84
C CYS A 100 -4.99 21.36 21.48
N LEU A 101 -4.89 21.54 22.80
CA LEU A 101 -5.71 22.49 23.56
C LEU A 101 -4.92 23.75 23.94
N THR A 102 -3.59 23.68 23.85
CA THR A 102 -2.67 24.78 24.15
C THR A 102 -1.55 24.86 23.12
N ALA A 103 -0.92 26.04 22.99
CA ALA A 103 0.26 26.20 22.13
C ALA A 103 1.39 25.24 22.53
N ALA A 104 1.55 24.95 23.82
CA ALA A 104 2.51 23.97 24.32
C ALA A 104 2.27 22.56 23.76
N ASP A 105 1.00 22.13 23.65
CA ASP A 105 0.65 20.85 23.04
C ASP A 105 1.04 20.82 21.56
N ALA A 106 0.79 21.91 20.83
CA ALA A 106 1.15 22.03 19.42
C ALA A 106 2.66 21.97 19.20
N LEU A 107 3.46 22.67 20.02
CA LEU A 107 4.92 22.60 19.99
C LEU A 107 5.41 21.17 20.21
N ASN A 108 4.89 20.49 21.23
CA ASN A 108 5.26 19.11 21.54
C ASN A 108 4.87 18.15 20.40
N ALA A 109 3.65 18.25 19.89
CA ALA A 109 3.14 17.37 18.84
C ALA A 109 3.95 17.50 17.54
N ARG A 110 4.34 18.72 17.15
CA ARG A 110 5.22 18.96 16.00
C ARG A 110 6.63 18.45 16.23
N SER A 111 7.22 18.75 17.39
CA SER A 111 8.60 18.39 17.68
C SER A 111 8.79 16.88 17.82
N ILE A 112 7.88 16.18 18.48
CA ILE A 112 8.03 14.77 18.86
C ILE A 112 7.39 13.84 17.84
N ASN A 113 6.19 14.17 17.35
CA ASN A 113 5.41 13.27 16.49
C ASN A 113 5.44 13.67 15.02
N ASN A 114 6.08 14.81 14.70
CA ASN A 114 6.01 15.43 13.38
C ASN A 114 4.56 15.49 12.86
N CYS A 115 3.59 15.79 13.73
CA CYS A 115 2.18 15.69 13.38
C CYS A 115 1.85 16.56 12.15
N ASN A 116 1.14 15.98 11.17
CA ASN A 116 0.79 16.61 9.90
C ASN A 116 -0.70 16.91 9.80
N VAL A 117 -1.48 16.64 10.85
CA VAL A 117 -2.85 17.13 11.01
C VAL A 117 -3.01 17.73 12.40
N LEU A 118 -3.46 18.98 12.47
CA LEU A 118 -3.82 19.63 13.73
C LEU A 118 -5.32 19.45 13.99
N ALA A 119 -5.67 18.98 15.18
CA ALA A 119 -7.06 18.90 15.63
C ALA A 119 -7.30 19.88 16.79
N VAL A 120 -8.38 20.66 16.72
CA VAL A 120 -8.73 21.69 17.73
C VAL A 120 -10.14 21.49 18.30
N SER A 121 -10.35 21.98 19.53
CA SER A 121 -11.60 21.84 20.29
C SER A 121 -12.47 23.09 20.19
N GLY A 122 -13.63 22.98 19.53
CA GLY A 122 -14.62 24.05 19.45
C GLY A 122 -15.28 24.40 20.80
N MET A 123 -15.28 23.47 21.78
CA MET A 123 -15.88 23.70 23.10
C MET A 123 -14.89 24.22 24.14
N SER A 124 -13.58 23.99 23.94
CA SER A 124 -12.56 24.27 24.96
C SER A 124 -11.55 25.34 24.55
N THR A 125 -11.52 25.73 23.27
CA THR A 125 -10.52 26.65 22.74
C THR A 125 -11.19 27.90 22.17
N SER A 126 -10.77 29.08 22.66
CA SER A 126 -11.20 30.37 22.09
C SER A 126 -10.55 30.60 20.73
N LYS A 127 -11.10 31.53 19.92
CA LYS A 127 -10.53 31.88 18.60
C LYS A 127 -9.09 32.37 18.71
N ASP A 128 -8.80 33.23 19.69
CA ASP A 128 -7.44 33.76 19.92
C ASP A 128 -6.47 32.65 20.32
N SER A 129 -6.84 31.79 21.28
CA SER A 129 -5.99 30.66 21.67
C SER A 129 -5.81 29.64 20.54
N ALA A 130 -6.82 29.45 19.68
CA ALA A 130 -6.69 28.57 18.52
C ALA A 130 -5.70 29.12 17.50
N VAL A 131 -5.65 30.45 17.31
CA VAL A 131 -4.64 31.10 16.46
C VAL A 131 -3.23 30.91 17.05
N GLU A 132 -3.07 31.04 18.37
CA GLU A 132 -1.80 30.75 19.05
C GLU A 132 -1.36 29.29 18.86
N ILE A 133 -2.28 28.34 19.03
CA ILE A 133 -2.05 26.91 18.79
C ILE A 133 -1.61 26.67 17.34
N LEU A 134 -2.34 27.24 16.38
CA LEU A 134 -2.05 27.06 14.97
C LEU A 134 -0.69 27.64 14.59
N ASN A 135 -0.35 28.85 15.06
CA ASN A 135 0.96 29.44 14.81
C ASN A 135 2.09 28.59 15.39
N ALA A 136 1.96 28.15 16.64
CA ALA A 136 2.92 27.24 17.25
C ALA A 136 3.10 25.95 16.43
N TRP A 137 2.01 25.39 15.91
CA TRP A 137 2.05 24.19 15.08
C TRP A 137 2.66 24.41 13.69
N LEU A 138 2.37 25.55 13.05
CA LEU A 138 2.92 25.90 11.74
C LEU A 138 4.43 26.15 11.82
N ASP A 139 4.86 26.85 12.86
CA ASP A 139 6.21 27.40 13.00
C ASP A 139 7.21 26.44 13.64
N THR A 140 6.76 25.27 14.10
CA THR A 140 7.63 24.30 14.79
C THR A 140 8.13 23.21 13.84
N PRO A 141 9.45 23.17 13.55
CA PRO A 141 10.07 22.06 12.85
C PRO A 141 10.06 20.78 13.69
N PHE A 142 10.19 19.64 13.00
CA PHE A 142 10.41 18.36 13.68
C PHE A 142 11.71 18.42 14.51
N LYS A 143 11.70 17.83 15.71
CA LYS A 143 12.81 17.85 16.68
C LYS A 143 13.25 19.25 17.15
N ALA A 144 12.43 20.29 16.98
CA ALA A 144 12.73 21.59 17.57
C ALA A 144 12.64 21.53 19.11
N PRO A 145 13.41 22.35 19.85
CA PRO A 145 13.22 22.48 21.29
C PRO A 145 11.77 22.80 21.65
N CYS A 146 11.19 22.06 22.59
CA CYS A 146 9.78 22.17 22.96
C CYS A 146 9.60 22.01 24.49
N PRO A 147 8.41 22.26 25.04
CA PRO A 147 8.18 22.12 26.48
C PRO A 147 8.61 20.75 27.05
N ALA A 148 8.37 19.66 26.33
CA ALA A 148 8.78 18.31 26.75
C ALA A 148 10.31 18.12 26.84
N SER A 149 11.10 18.88 26.08
CA SER A 149 12.56 18.89 26.17
C SER A 149 13.08 19.96 27.14
N ASN A 150 12.21 20.56 27.95
CA ASN A 150 12.50 21.76 28.75
C ASN A 150 13.07 22.90 27.89
N SER A 151 12.57 23.04 26.66
CA SER A 151 13.01 24.01 25.66
C SER A 151 14.50 23.92 25.32
N LYS A 152 15.11 22.73 25.45
CA LYS A 152 16.49 22.44 25.04
C LYS A 152 16.52 21.58 23.77
N PRO A 153 17.64 21.58 23.02
CA PRO A 153 17.85 20.61 21.95
C PRO A 153 17.75 19.18 22.47
N TRP A 154 17.26 18.27 21.63
CA TRP A 154 17.23 16.84 21.95
C TRP A 154 18.66 16.30 22.01
N GLU A 155 18.93 15.48 23.03
CA GLU A 155 20.16 14.69 23.12
C GLU A 155 20.27 13.74 21.92
N ASP A 156 21.49 13.41 21.50
CA ASP A 156 21.74 12.66 20.26
C ASP A 156 20.99 11.33 20.19
N ASN A 157 20.91 10.60 21.31
CA ASN A 157 20.17 9.34 21.41
C ASN A 157 18.66 9.53 21.18
N LEU A 158 18.06 10.58 21.76
CA LEU A 158 16.65 10.91 21.58
C LEU A 158 16.38 11.44 20.17
N SER A 159 17.28 12.26 19.62
CA SER A 159 17.20 12.73 18.23
C SER A 159 17.20 11.56 17.24
N CYS A 160 18.07 10.57 17.44
CA CYS A 160 18.11 9.35 16.64
C CYS A 160 16.83 8.50 16.81
N PHE A 161 16.30 8.42 18.03
CA PHE A 161 15.03 7.74 18.29
C PHE A 161 13.87 8.38 17.52
N LEU A 162 13.80 9.71 17.50
CA LEU A 162 12.77 10.45 16.76
C LEU A 162 12.91 10.24 15.24
N ASP A 163 14.12 10.22 14.68
CA ASP A 163 14.31 9.91 13.26
C ASP A 163 13.87 8.49 12.90
N ASN A 164 14.13 7.53 13.79
CA ASN A 164 13.71 6.14 13.59
C ASN A 164 12.19 5.99 13.77
N SER A 165 11.57 6.74 14.68
CA SER A 165 10.12 6.66 14.90
C SER A 165 9.35 7.01 13.62
N MET A 166 9.81 7.98 12.82
CA MET A 166 9.20 8.34 11.54
C MET A 166 9.22 7.20 10.51
N LYS A 167 10.17 6.26 10.62
CA LYS A 167 10.27 5.07 9.76
C LYS A 167 9.43 3.92 10.29
N GLU A 168 9.35 3.77 11.62
CA GLU A 168 8.67 2.64 12.26
C GLU A 168 7.16 2.88 12.44
N MET A 169 6.73 4.11 12.78
CA MET A 169 5.31 4.43 13.00
C MET A 169 4.41 4.03 11.81
N PRO A 170 4.76 4.29 10.53
CA PRO A 170 3.94 3.86 9.40
C PRO A 170 3.85 2.34 9.19
N LYS A 171 4.67 1.55 9.88
CA LYS A 171 4.65 0.08 9.84
C LYS A 171 3.75 -0.50 10.93
N ILE A 172 3.50 0.23 12.02
CA ILE A 172 2.65 -0.23 13.13
C ILE A 172 1.22 -0.44 12.62
N GLY A 173 0.63 -1.59 12.94
CA GLY A 173 -0.73 -1.94 12.51
C GLY A 173 -0.83 -2.37 11.05
N LYS A 174 0.24 -2.26 10.25
CA LYS A 174 0.37 -3.06 9.04
C LYS A 174 0.80 -4.45 9.50
N GLU A 175 -0.10 -5.42 9.45
CA GLU A 175 0.35 -6.80 9.44
C GLU A 175 1.34 -6.91 8.28
N GLU A 176 2.55 -7.40 8.55
CA GLU A 176 3.35 -8.02 7.49
C GLU A 176 2.52 -9.20 7.01
N SER A 177 1.58 -8.94 6.11
CA SER A 177 1.02 -9.99 5.30
C SER A 177 2.21 -10.54 4.52
N LYS A 178 2.79 -11.62 5.01
CA LYS A 178 3.73 -12.43 4.24
C LYS A 178 3.09 -13.07 3.00
N PHE A 179 1.84 -12.69 2.68
CA PHE A 179 1.09 -13.11 1.51
C PHE A 179 0.02 -12.05 1.19
N ASP A 180 0.37 -11.03 0.42
CA ASP A 180 -0.62 -10.30 -0.37
C ASP A 180 -0.51 -10.75 -1.82
N SER A 181 -1.05 -11.94 -2.11
CA SER A 181 -1.61 -12.15 -3.43
C SER A 181 -3.08 -11.77 -3.29
N SER A 182 -3.42 -10.56 -3.75
CA SER A 182 -4.79 -10.12 -4.05
C SER A 182 -5.51 -11.01 -5.08
N CYS A 183 -4.83 -12.04 -5.58
CA CYS A 183 -5.33 -13.01 -6.54
C CYS A 183 -6.39 -13.91 -5.90
N SER A 184 -7.64 -13.66 -6.28
CA SER A 184 -8.80 -14.47 -5.88
C SER A 184 -8.66 -15.96 -6.29
N ILE A 185 -7.85 -16.25 -7.30
CA ILE A 185 -7.56 -17.63 -7.75
C ILE A 185 -6.61 -18.34 -6.77
N CYS A 186 -5.58 -17.66 -6.25
CA CYS A 186 -4.67 -18.24 -5.23
C CYS A 186 -5.44 -18.69 -3.97
N CYS A 187 -6.52 -18.01 -3.63
CA CYS A 187 -7.38 -18.37 -2.50
C CYS A 187 -8.05 -19.74 -2.64
N LEU A 188 -8.25 -20.26 -3.85
CA LEU A 188 -8.92 -21.54 -4.09
C LEU A 188 -8.15 -22.74 -3.53
N VAL A 189 -6.82 -22.61 -3.38
CA VAL A 189 -5.91 -23.71 -2.99
C VAL A 189 -5.12 -23.40 -1.72
N LYS A 190 -5.30 -22.21 -1.13
CA LYS A 190 -4.60 -21.72 0.08
C LYS A 190 -4.54 -22.72 1.26
N ASN A 191 -5.52 -23.62 1.38
CA ASN A 191 -5.58 -24.64 2.43
C ASN A 191 -5.73 -26.07 1.88
N ARG A 192 -5.23 -26.34 0.67
CA ARG A 192 -5.34 -27.64 0.03
C ARG A 192 -3.95 -28.15 -0.37
N GLU A 193 -3.67 -29.41 -0.06
CA GLU A 193 -2.46 -30.08 -0.55
C GLU A 193 -2.63 -30.47 -2.03
N LEU A 194 -1.58 -30.23 -2.83
CA LEU A 194 -1.50 -30.69 -4.21
C LEU A 194 -1.02 -32.14 -4.23
N ASN A 195 -1.68 -32.96 -5.04
CA ASN A 195 -1.31 -34.36 -5.23
C ASN A 195 -0.32 -34.49 -6.39
N PRO A 196 0.72 -35.32 -6.30
CA PRO A 196 1.62 -35.59 -7.44
C PRO A 196 0.86 -36.05 -8.69
N ILE A 197 1.39 -35.72 -9.87
CA ILE A 197 0.91 -36.24 -11.15
C ILE A 197 1.76 -37.47 -11.48
N ASP A 198 1.15 -38.66 -11.43
CA ASP A 198 1.85 -39.96 -11.51
C ASP A 198 2.74 -40.13 -12.76
N MET A 199 2.44 -39.42 -13.86
CA MET A 199 3.14 -39.53 -15.14
C MET A 199 4.10 -38.38 -15.47
N ILE A 200 4.13 -37.29 -14.69
CA ILE A 200 5.02 -36.15 -14.98
C ILE A 200 5.83 -35.79 -13.73
N PRO A 201 7.12 -36.18 -13.69
CA PRO A 201 8.00 -35.89 -12.57
C PRO A 201 8.08 -34.39 -12.25
N GLY A 202 7.91 -34.06 -10.97
CA GLY A 202 7.91 -32.68 -10.48
C GLY A 202 6.58 -31.94 -10.67
N GLY A 203 5.58 -32.57 -11.28
CA GLY A 203 4.21 -32.08 -11.40
C GLY A 203 3.33 -32.47 -10.22
N SER A 204 2.48 -31.54 -9.79
CA SER A 204 1.45 -31.78 -8.78
C SER A 204 0.21 -30.95 -9.12
N MET A 205 -0.97 -31.44 -8.76
CA MET A 205 -2.23 -30.75 -9.05
C MET A 205 -3.28 -30.90 -7.95
N LYS A 206 -4.23 -29.96 -7.95
CA LYS A 206 -5.46 -30.04 -7.17
C LYS A 206 -6.65 -29.61 -8.01
N ILE A 207 -7.62 -30.51 -8.19
CA ILE A 207 -8.92 -30.16 -8.76
C ILE A 207 -9.65 -29.19 -7.82
N VAL A 208 -10.09 -28.05 -8.36
CA VAL A 208 -10.85 -27.02 -7.64
C VAL A 208 -12.33 -27.01 -8.02
N ARG A 209 -12.69 -27.53 -9.20
CA ARG A 209 -14.06 -27.75 -9.69
C ARG A 209 -14.07 -28.91 -10.69
N GLU A 210 -15.17 -29.68 -10.70
CA GLU A 210 -15.33 -30.89 -11.53
C GLU A 210 -16.05 -30.66 -12.87
N SER A 211 -16.80 -29.56 -13.07
CA SER A 211 -17.51 -29.33 -14.35
C SER A 211 -17.93 -27.86 -14.59
N PRO A 212 -17.39 -27.17 -15.62
CA PRO A 212 -16.16 -27.56 -16.33
C PRO A 212 -15.01 -27.73 -15.34
N THR A 213 -14.14 -28.69 -15.64
CA THR A 213 -13.07 -29.11 -14.75
C THR A 213 -12.02 -28.00 -14.68
N SER A 214 -11.52 -27.73 -13.48
CA SER A 214 -10.40 -26.81 -13.31
C SER A 214 -9.51 -27.25 -12.16
N ALA A 215 -8.24 -26.90 -12.29
CA ALA A 215 -7.20 -27.27 -11.34
C ALA A 215 -6.20 -26.15 -11.15
N ILE A 216 -5.53 -26.18 -10.00
CA ILE A 216 -4.22 -25.56 -9.85
C ILE A 216 -3.19 -26.64 -10.08
N VAL A 217 -2.20 -26.33 -10.91
CA VAL A 217 -1.11 -27.22 -11.26
C VAL A 217 0.20 -26.52 -10.94
N ARG A 218 1.14 -27.26 -10.36
CA ARG A 218 2.48 -26.79 -10.03
C ARG A 218 3.52 -27.74 -10.58
N PHE A 219 4.53 -27.18 -11.22
CA PHE A 219 5.73 -27.89 -11.64
C PHE A 219 6.98 -27.29 -10.99
N LYS A 220 7.95 -28.15 -10.69
CA LYS A 220 9.27 -27.72 -10.23
C LYS A 220 10.11 -27.16 -11.37
N ALA A 221 10.99 -26.22 -11.05
CA ALA A 221 11.98 -25.72 -11.98
C ALA A 221 12.77 -26.88 -12.62
N GLY A 222 12.90 -26.85 -13.94
CA GLY A 222 13.56 -27.90 -14.73
C GLY A 222 12.66 -29.06 -15.15
N SER A 223 11.41 -29.14 -14.67
CA SER A 223 10.44 -30.12 -15.16
C SER A 223 10.14 -29.91 -16.65
N VAL A 224 9.78 -31.01 -17.32
CA VAL A 224 9.41 -31.05 -18.73
C VAL A 224 8.14 -31.89 -18.88
N GLU A 225 7.21 -31.39 -19.68
CA GLU A 225 6.13 -32.21 -20.23
C GLU A 225 6.54 -32.63 -21.65
N PRO A 226 6.69 -33.95 -21.91
CA PRO A 226 6.89 -34.46 -23.26
C PRO A 226 5.78 -34.02 -24.21
N ALA A 227 6.03 -34.06 -25.52
CA ALA A 227 5.02 -33.89 -26.55
C ALA A 227 3.79 -34.75 -26.22
N HIS A 228 2.66 -34.08 -26.05
CA HIS A 228 1.40 -34.71 -25.74
C HIS A 228 0.23 -33.91 -26.28
N HIS A 229 -0.93 -34.56 -26.33
CA HIS A 229 -2.20 -33.92 -26.64
C HIS A 229 -3.29 -34.35 -25.66
N HIS A 230 -4.42 -33.64 -25.71
CA HIS A 230 -5.60 -33.87 -24.88
C HIS A 230 -6.86 -33.97 -25.74
N THR A 231 -7.89 -34.66 -25.25
CA THR A 231 -9.19 -34.71 -25.94
C THR A 231 -9.90 -33.36 -25.92
N PHE A 232 -9.68 -32.56 -24.87
CA PHE A 232 -10.36 -31.28 -24.66
C PHE A 232 -9.36 -30.12 -24.73
N GLY A 233 -9.86 -28.94 -25.10
CA GLY A 233 -9.05 -27.72 -25.11
C GLY A 233 -8.77 -27.22 -23.69
N HIS A 234 -7.60 -26.61 -23.52
CA HIS A 234 -7.12 -26.09 -22.25
C HIS A 234 -7.02 -24.57 -22.25
N ASP A 235 -7.72 -23.93 -21.31
CA ASP A 235 -7.49 -22.54 -20.91
C ASP A 235 -6.50 -22.51 -19.75
N LEU A 236 -5.38 -21.79 -19.86
CA LEU A 236 -4.41 -21.66 -18.77
C LEU A 236 -4.03 -20.20 -18.49
N VAL A 237 -3.81 -19.87 -17.21
CA VAL A 237 -3.21 -18.60 -16.78
C VAL A 237 -2.07 -18.89 -15.81
N VAL A 238 -0.88 -18.35 -16.08
CA VAL A 238 0.28 -18.49 -15.20
C VAL A 238 0.15 -17.57 -13.99
N MET A 239 0.28 -18.14 -12.81
CA MET A 239 0.14 -17.46 -11.52
C MET A 239 1.49 -17.20 -10.85
N GLU A 240 2.46 -18.09 -11.05
CA GLU A 240 3.84 -17.98 -10.56
C GLU A 240 4.81 -18.62 -11.56
N GLY A 241 6.04 -18.11 -11.62
CA GLY A 241 7.13 -18.69 -12.40
C GLY A 241 7.07 -18.38 -13.90
N ARG A 242 7.76 -19.21 -14.68
CA ARG A 242 7.93 -19.05 -16.12
C ARG A 242 8.05 -20.40 -16.81
N LYS A 243 7.34 -20.55 -17.93
CA LYS A 243 7.39 -21.74 -18.78
C LYS A 243 7.39 -21.39 -20.27
N SER A 244 7.88 -22.30 -21.10
CA SER A 244 7.71 -22.24 -22.54
C SER A 244 6.81 -23.39 -22.99
N VAL A 245 5.89 -23.09 -23.90
CA VAL A 245 5.02 -24.07 -24.55
C VAL A 245 5.32 -24.05 -26.05
N TRP A 246 5.69 -25.19 -26.61
CA TRP A 246 5.85 -25.38 -28.04
C TRP A 246 4.63 -26.12 -28.57
N ASN A 247 3.82 -25.46 -29.41
CA ASN A 247 2.74 -26.10 -30.14
C ASN A 247 3.33 -26.71 -31.42
N LEU A 248 3.61 -28.02 -31.38
CA LEU A 248 4.26 -28.76 -32.46
C LEU A 248 3.33 -28.95 -33.66
N SER A 249 2.01 -28.98 -33.43
CA SER A 249 1.01 -29.03 -34.52
C SER A 249 1.02 -27.77 -35.38
N LYS A 250 1.41 -26.62 -34.81
CA LYS A 250 1.43 -25.32 -35.50
C LYS A 250 2.83 -24.75 -35.76
N GLY A 251 3.86 -25.33 -35.15
CA GLY A 251 5.22 -24.78 -35.20
C GLY A 251 5.36 -23.44 -34.47
N GLU A 252 4.58 -23.23 -33.40
CA GLU A 252 4.54 -21.99 -32.63
C GLU A 252 5.17 -22.19 -31.25
N LYS A 253 5.79 -21.13 -30.71
CA LYS A 253 6.36 -21.12 -29.36
C LYS A 253 5.80 -19.96 -28.56
N PHE A 254 5.37 -20.25 -27.34
CA PHE A 254 4.86 -19.29 -26.37
C PHE A 254 5.75 -19.30 -25.13
N ASP A 255 6.34 -18.15 -24.81
CA ASP A 255 7.07 -17.94 -23.56
C ASP A 255 6.13 -17.23 -22.59
N LEU A 256 5.73 -17.94 -21.53
CA LEU A 256 4.70 -17.50 -20.59
C LEU A 256 5.32 -17.18 -19.23
N GLY A 257 4.98 -16.00 -18.69
CA GLY A 257 5.26 -15.57 -17.33
C GLY A 257 3.97 -15.22 -16.57
N VAL A 258 4.12 -14.69 -15.36
CA VAL A 258 2.98 -14.35 -14.47
C VAL A 258 1.98 -13.42 -15.17
N GLY A 259 0.72 -13.85 -15.20
CA GLY A 259 -0.40 -13.13 -15.82
C GLY A 259 -0.68 -13.52 -17.27
N ASP A 260 0.22 -14.24 -17.94
CA ASP A 260 0.00 -14.66 -19.32
C ASP A 260 -1.03 -15.78 -19.43
N TYR A 261 -1.83 -15.71 -20.48
CA TYR A 261 -2.88 -16.66 -20.83
C TYR A 261 -2.51 -17.42 -22.10
N LEU A 262 -2.82 -18.72 -22.14
CA LEU A 262 -2.72 -19.53 -23.35
C LEU A 262 -3.94 -20.46 -23.46
N PHE A 263 -4.53 -20.49 -24.66
CA PHE A 263 -5.48 -21.52 -25.05
C PHE A 263 -4.80 -22.54 -25.96
N THR A 264 -4.84 -23.81 -25.56
CA THR A 264 -4.40 -24.94 -26.38
C THR A 264 -5.63 -25.69 -26.90
N PRO A 265 -5.90 -25.68 -28.22
CA PRO A 265 -7.03 -26.42 -28.80
C PRO A 265 -6.94 -27.93 -28.56
N ALA A 266 -8.11 -28.58 -28.54
CA ALA A 266 -8.20 -30.04 -28.48
C ALA A 266 -7.42 -30.70 -29.62
N GLY A 267 -6.64 -31.73 -29.30
CA GLY A 267 -5.83 -32.49 -30.26
C GLY A 267 -4.53 -31.81 -30.73
N ASP A 268 -4.27 -30.54 -30.37
CA ASP A 268 -2.97 -29.93 -30.67
C ASP A 268 -1.88 -30.58 -29.80
N VAL A 269 -0.80 -31.04 -30.46
CA VAL A 269 0.36 -31.63 -29.81
C VAL A 269 1.27 -30.52 -29.33
N HIS A 270 1.64 -30.57 -28.06
CA HIS A 270 2.52 -29.57 -27.46
C HIS A 270 3.50 -30.15 -26.45
N ARG A 271 4.62 -29.45 -26.28
CA ARG A 271 5.70 -29.75 -25.33
C ARG A 271 5.88 -28.56 -24.39
N VAL A 272 6.24 -28.81 -23.13
CA VAL A 272 6.40 -27.73 -22.14
C VAL A 272 7.70 -27.86 -21.36
N LYS A 273 8.37 -26.73 -21.11
CA LYS A 273 9.52 -26.63 -20.20
C LYS A 273 9.25 -25.60 -19.12
N TYR A 274 9.53 -25.97 -17.88
CA TYR A 274 9.43 -25.11 -16.71
C TYR A 274 10.81 -24.59 -16.33
N TYR A 275 11.02 -23.28 -16.38
CA TYR A 275 12.32 -22.67 -16.06
C TYR A 275 12.45 -22.31 -14.58
N GLU A 276 11.30 -22.08 -13.93
CA GLU A 276 11.16 -21.76 -12.52
C GLU A 276 10.11 -22.68 -11.90
N ASP A 277 10.02 -22.72 -10.56
CA ASP A 277 8.85 -23.29 -9.90
C ASP A 277 7.63 -22.51 -10.41
N THR A 278 6.76 -23.20 -11.15
CA THR A 278 5.68 -22.56 -11.91
C THR A 278 4.36 -23.10 -11.43
N GLU A 279 3.45 -22.18 -11.10
CA GLU A 279 2.07 -22.48 -10.75
C GLU A 279 1.13 -21.83 -11.78
N PHE A 280 0.11 -22.56 -12.20
CA PHE A 280 -0.89 -22.04 -13.11
C PHE A 280 -2.28 -22.61 -12.81
N PHE A 281 -3.30 -21.81 -13.12
CA PHE A 281 -4.68 -22.25 -13.15
C PHE A 281 -4.99 -22.76 -14.55
N ILE A 282 -5.62 -23.93 -14.64
CA ILE A 282 -6.01 -24.56 -15.90
C ILE A 282 -7.46 -25.04 -15.84
N LYS A 283 -8.18 -24.92 -16.96
CA LYS A 283 -9.57 -25.31 -17.12
C LYS A 283 -9.79 -26.07 -18.43
N TRP A 284 -10.63 -27.09 -18.39
CA TRP A 284 -11.09 -27.89 -19.54
C TRP A 284 -12.50 -28.43 -19.32
N ASP A 285 -13.06 -29.01 -20.37
CA ASP A 285 -14.31 -29.77 -20.31
C ASP A 285 -14.02 -31.26 -20.11
N GLY A 286 -14.94 -31.98 -19.47
CA GLY A 286 -14.84 -33.45 -19.37
C GLY A 286 -13.77 -33.95 -18.41
N HIS A 287 -13.27 -35.16 -18.68
CA HIS A 287 -12.31 -35.86 -17.82
C HIS A 287 -10.88 -35.40 -18.13
N TRP A 288 -9.99 -35.51 -17.14
CA TRP A 288 -8.56 -35.32 -17.36
C TRP A 288 -7.99 -36.48 -18.17
N ASP A 289 -7.36 -36.16 -19.29
CA ASP A 289 -6.58 -37.10 -20.09
C ASP A 289 -5.30 -36.43 -20.58
N MET A 290 -4.33 -37.25 -20.99
CA MET A 290 -3.09 -36.80 -21.59
C MET A 290 -2.49 -37.97 -22.36
N PHE A 291 -2.29 -37.79 -23.65
CA PHE A 291 -1.76 -38.80 -24.55
C PHE A 291 -0.35 -38.38 -24.95
N PHE A 292 0.65 -39.12 -24.47
CA PHE A 292 2.05 -38.83 -24.78
C PHE A 292 2.41 -39.33 -26.19
N ASP A 293 2.93 -38.43 -27.00
CA ASP A 293 3.43 -38.67 -28.35
C ASP A 293 4.96 -38.89 -28.37
N GLU A 294 5.64 -38.63 -27.24
CA GLU A 294 7.07 -38.90 -27.05
C GLU A 294 7.40 -39.27 -25.59
N ASP A 295 8.58 -39.84 -25.36
CA ASP A 295 9.10 -40.12 -24.02
C ASP A 295 9.89 -38.94 -23.41
N LEU A 296 10.10 -38.97 -22.09
CA LEU A 296 10.79 -37.91 -21.33
C LEU A 296 12.24 -37.66 -21.74
N GLU A 297 12.98 -38.67 -22.17
CA GLU A 297 14.38 -38.50 -22.57
C GLU A 297 14.47 -37.84 -23.95
N THR A 298 13.58 -38.23 -24.86
CA THR A 298 13.40 -37.56 -26.16
C THR A 298 13.02 -36.08 -25.96
N ALA A 299 12.07 -35.79 -25.07
CA ALA A 299 11.65 -34.43 -24.77
C ALA A 299 12.78 -33.53 -24.27
N LYS A 300 13.60 -34.02 -23.32
CA LYS A 300 14.78 -33.29 -22.81
C LYS A 300 15.78 -33.01 -23.92
N SER A 301 16.05 -34.00 -24.78
CA SER A 301 17.02 -33.86 -25.88
C SER A 301 16.59 -32.80 -26.89
N GLU A 302 15.31 -32.79 -27.30
CA GLU A 302 14.81 -31.82 -28.28
C GLU A 302 14.77 -30.39 -27.74
N ILE A 303 14.44 -30.24 -26.45
CA ILE A 303 14.51 -28.95 -25.75
C ILE A 303 15.93 -28.38 -25.74
N ASP A 304 16.95 -29.22 -25.49
CA ASP A 304 18.34 -28.76 -25.38
C ASP A 304 18.95 -28.42 -26.75
N LYS A 305 18.43 -28.99 -27.83
CA LYS A 305 18.80 -28.64 -29.21
C LYS A 305 18.19 -27.31 -29.69
N GLY A 306 17.27 -26.73 -28.92
CA GLY A 306 16.49 -25.56 -29.36
C GLY A 306 15.54 -25.86 -30.51
N SER A 307 15.27 -27.15 -30.77
CA SER A 307 14.38 -27.61 -31.82
C SER A 307 12.94 -27.23 -31.47
N ALA A 308 12.41 -26.27 -32.22
CA ALA A 308 10.99 -25.93 -32.30
C ALA A 308 10.16 -27.09 -32.86
#